data_AF-A0A8C5NB84-F1
#
_entry.id   AF-A0A8C5NB84-F1
#
_cell.length_a   1.000
_cell.length_b   1.000
_cell.length_c   1.000
_cell.angle_alpha   90.00
_cell.angle_beta   90.00
_cell.angle_gamma   90.00
#
_symmetry.space_group_name_H-M   'P 1'
#
loop_
_entity.id
_entity.type
_entity.pdbx_description
1 polymer ?
#
loop_
_entity_poly.entity_id
_entity_poly.type
_entity_poly.pdbx_seq_one_letter_code
_entity_poly.pdbx_strand_id
1 'polypeptide(L)'
;KHMAPKLVQLLTEWTETFPYDFRDDRMMRCLKDVSHHVARGDEVRAMQQMTQRLIKRLSALGQYEEAVAALNAMAIERPASLKSKQASSQRSDILSVCDEPFFLAQQLTHIELDRLSFIGPEEFIQTFAMKDPLENNKGFFRKRKTSNLEAYINWFNRLSYLVATEICMPVKKKQRARIIEFFIDVAQECFNIGNFNSLMAIITGMNMSPVARLKKTWNKVNTDKFEILEHQMDPSSNFSNYRTALRGATQRSETAHSSQEKIVIPFFSLLIKDIYFLNEGCASRLSNGHINFEKLWDLAKQVSEFLVWRQVICPFDRDRRILQYLVTTPIFTEDELHLASYESEGPENNMEKDSRKSLRWVWPWASNWGWAWREGN
;
A
#
# COMPACT_ATOMS: atom_id res chain seq x y z
N LYS A 1 -10.48 14.29 -43.74
CA LYS A 1 -9.01 14.08 -43.62
C LYS A 1 -8.43 14.55 -42.27
N HIS A 2 -8.97 15.58 -41.60
CA HIS A 2 -8.41 16.06 -40.31
C HIS A 2 -8.88 15.34 -39.02
N MET A 3 -9.84 14.41 -39.11
CA MET A 3 -10.34 13.63 -37.97
C MET A 3 -9.47 12.43 -37.62
N ALA A 4 -8.91 11.73 -38.62
CA ALA A 4 -8.18 10.49 -38.40
C ALA A 4 -6.94 10.68 -37.49
N PRO A 5 -6.09 11.71 -37.67
CA PRO A 5 -4.98 11.96 -36.75
C PRO A 5 -5.43 12.24 -35.32
N LYS A 6 -6.52 13.00 -35.14
CA LYS A 6 -7.09 13.30 -33.81
C LYS A 6 -7.64 12.05 -33.13
N LEU A 7 -8.25 11.14 -33.90
CA LEU A 7 -8.77 9.88 -33.36
C LEU A 7 -7.63 8.92 -32.98
N VAL A 8 -6.55 8.86 -33.78
CA VAL A 8 -5.33 8.11 -33.41
C VAL A 8 -4.73 8.67 -32.12
N GLN A 9 -4.64 10.00 -31.99
CA GLN A 9 -4.17 10.64 -30.76
C GLN A 9 -5.04 10.27 -29.56
N LEU A 10 -6.36 10.42 -29.67
CA LEU A 10 -7.29 10.08 -28.59
C LEU A 10 -7.18 8.60 -28.16
N LEU A 11 -7.11 7.67 -29.12
CA LEU A 11 -6.94 6.26 -28.82
C LEU A 11 -5.57 5.96 -28.20
N THR A 12 -4.53 6.67 -28.60
CA THR A 12 -3.20 6.54 -28.00
C THR A 12 -3.24 6.97 -26.54
N GLU A 13 -3.79 8.16 -26.26
CA GLU A 13 -3.96 8.67 -24.89
C GLU A 13 -4.84 7.73 -24.04
N TRP A 14 -5.93 7.19 -24.60
CA TRP A 14 -6.81 6.26 -23.89
C TRP A 14 -6.11 4.94 -23.57
N THR A 15 -5.43 4.33 -24.54
CA THR A 15 -4.75 3.04 -24.35
C THR A 15 -3.52 3.14 -23.44
N GLU A 16 -2.83 4.28 -23.42
CA GLU A 16 -1.71 4.55 -22.52
C GLU A 16 -2.19 4.87 -21.08
N THR A 17 -3.30 5.62 -20.93
CA THR A 17 -3.80 6.06 -19.62
C THR A 17 -4.64 5.00 -18.92
N PHE A 18 -5.52 4.31 -19.65
CA PHE A 18 -6.50 3.32 -19.16
C PHE A 18 -6.35 1.96 -19.87
N PRO A 19 -5.19 1.29 -19.78
CA PRO A 19 -4.95 0.03 -20.50
C PRO A 19 -5.97 -1.07 -20.13
N TYR A 20 -6.45 -1.09 -18.88
CA TYR A 20 -7.41 -2.09 -18.40
C TYR A 20 -8.78 -2.04 -19.09
N ASP A 21 -9.15 -0.91 -19.72
CA ASP A 21 -10.36 -0.83 -20.55
C ASP A 21 -10.33 -1.80 -21.73
N PHE A 22 -9.13 -2.15 -22.18
CA PHE A 22 -8.88 -3.04 -23.29
C PHE A 22 -8.50 -4.46 -22.84
N ARG A 23 -8.74 -4.83 -21.58
CA ARG A 23 -8.57 -6.22 -21.13
C ARG A 23 -9.67 -7.15 -21.65
N ASP A 24 -10.86 -6.61 -21.94
CA ASP A 24 -11.98 -7.37 -22.51
C ASP A 24 -11.80 -7.57 -24.03
N ASP A 25 -11.96 -8.81 -24.50
CA ASP A 25 -11.79 -9.18 -25.90
C ASP A 25 -12.71 -8.42 -26.86
N ARG A 26 -13.85 -7.91 -26.40
CA ARG A 26 -14.75 -7.07 -27.22
C ARG A 26 -14.16 -5.69 -27.41
N MET A 27 -13.64 -5.07 -26.35
CA MET A 27 -12.99 -3.76 -26.45
C MET A 27 -11.74 -3.82 -27.34
N MET A 28 -10.94 -4.90 -27.24
CA MET A 28 -9.80 -5.10 -28.14
C MET A 28 -10.23 -5.32 -29.59
N ARG A 29 -11.35 -6.01 -29.84
CA ARG A 29 -11.92 -6.12 -31.19
C ARG A 29 -12.36 -4.77 -31.73
N CYS A 30 -13.13 -4.00 -30.94
CA CYS A 30 -13.54 -2.64 -31.33
C CYS A 30 -12.34 -1.75 -31.67
N LEU A 31 -11.26 -1.81 -30.88
CA LEU A 31 -10.03 -1.05 -31.16
C LEU A 31 -9.40 -1.44 -32.50
N LYS A 32 -9.32 -2.75 -32.79
CA LYS A 32 -8.81 -3.27 -34.07
C LYS A 32 -9.70 -2.86 -35.25
N ASP A 33 -11.01 -2.92 -35.08
CA ASP A 33 -11.97 -2.52 -36.10
C ASP A 33 -11.83 -1.03 -36.41
N VAL A 34 -11.78 -0.17 -35.39
CA VAL A 34 -11.56 1.28 -35.56
C VAL A 34 -10.21 1.54 -36.24
N SER A 35 -9.15 0.85 -35.83
CA SER A 35 -7.84 0.94 -36.48
C SER A 35 -7.91 0.59 -37.97
N HIS A 36 -8.69 -0.42 -38.35
CA HIS A 36 -8.80 -0.86 -39.74
C HIS A 36 -9.59 0.13 -40.63
N HIS A 37 -10.55 0.85 -40.04
CA HIS A 37 -11.41 1.79 -40.79
C HIS A 37 -10.86 3.22 -40.84
N VAL A 38 -10.12 3.64 -39.82
CA VAL A 38 -9.67 5.04 -39.65
C VAL A 38 -8.28 5.28 -40.23
N ALA A 39 -7.40 4.29 -40.15
CA ALA A 39 -5.99 4.48 -40.45
C ALA A 39 -5.67 4.33 -41.95
N ARG A 40 -4.94 5.29 -42.54
CA ARG A 40 -4.53 5.25 -43.96
C ARG A 40 -3.11 5.77 -44.14
N GLY A 41 -2.15 4.92 -44.47
CA GLY A 41 -0.75 5.35 -44.58
C GLY A 41 -0.08 5.41 -43.21
N ASP A 42 0.40 6.58 -42.80
CA ASP A 42 1.19 6.73 -41.56
C ASP A 42 0.38 6.43 -40.29
N GLU A 43 -0.93 6.70 -40.28
CA GLU A 43 -1.82 6.35 -39.17
C GLU A 43 -1.87 4.84 -38.91
N VAL A 44 -1.68 3.99 -39.95
CA VAL A 44 -1.70 2.53 -39.78
C VAL A 44 -0.51 2.10 -38.93
N ARG A 45 0.66 2.68 -39.20
CA ARG A 45 1.88 2.41 -38.43
C ARG A 45 1.72 2.90 -36.99
N ALA A 46 1.15 4.09 -36.79
CA ALA A 46 0.89 4.63 -35.45
C ALA A 46 -0.05 3.73 -34.64
N MET A 47 -1.17 3.29 -35.23
CA MET A 47 -2.13 2.40 -34.57
C MET A 47 -1.54 1.01 -34.26
N GLN A 48 -0.69 0.47 -35.15
CA GLN A 48 0.02 -0.79 -34.90
C GLN A 48 0.99 -0.66 -33.71
N GLN A 49 1.77 0.42 -33.66
CA GLN A 49 2.68 0.69 -32.54
C GLN A 49 1.91 0.88 -31.22
N MET A 50 0.83 1.65 -31.23
CA MET A 50 -0.06 1.84 -30.09
C MET A 50 -0.62 0.49 -29.59
N THR A 51 -1.14 -0.34 -30.49
CA THR A 51 -1.68 -1.66 -30.14
C THR A 51 -0.61 -2.58 -29.56
N GLN A 52 0.61 -2.57 -30.12
CA GLN A 52 1.74 -3.33 -29.58
C GLN A 52 2.13 -2.87 -28.16
N ARG A 53 2.19 -1.55 -27.92
CA ARG A 53 2.46 -0.99 -26.59
C ARG A 53 1.39 -1.40 -25.58
N LEU A 54 0.11 -1.31 -25.98
CA LEU A 54 -1.02 -1.73 -25.15
C LEU A 54 -0.93 -3.22 -24.77
N ILE A 55 -0.68 -4.11 -25.74
CA ILE A 55 -0.53 -5.55 -25.46
C ILE A 55 0.63 -5.82 -24.51
N LYS A 56 1.78 -5.16 -24.72
CA LYS A 56 2.94 -5.27 -23.82
C LYS A 56 2.59 -4.79 -22.40
N ARG A 57 1.86 -3.68 -22.29
CA ARG A 57 1.43 -3.13 -20.99
C ARG A 57 0.45 -4.08 -20.30
N LEU A 58 -0.57 -4.57 -20.99
CA LEU A 58 -1.54 -5.54 -20.47
C LEU A 58 -0.86 -6.83 -20.00
N SER A 59 0.12 -7.34 -20.75
CA SER A 59 0.91 -8.51 -20.35
C SER A 59 1.70 -8.26 -19.06
N ALA A 60 2.34 -7.10 -18.93
CA ALA A 60 3.08 -6.73 -17.73
C ALA A 60 2.16 -6.57 -16.50
N LEU A 61 0.98 -5.96 -16.70
CA LEU A 61 -0.05 -5.84 -15.66
C LEU A 61 -0.53 -7.22 -15.19
N GLY A 62 -0.81 -8.15 -16.12
CA GLY A 62 -1.22 -9.51 -15.79
C GLY A 62 -0.17 -10.29 -15.00
N GLN A 63 1.10 -10.22 -15.42
CA GLN A 63 2.22 -10.85 -14.70
C GLN A 63 2.39 -10.30 -13.28
N TYR A 64 2.18 -9.00 -13.09
CA TYR A 64 2.23 -8.37 -11.79
C TYR A 64 1.10 -8.85 -10.87
N GLU A 65 -0.13 -8.88 -11.37
CA GLU A 65 -1.28 -9.39 -10.61
C GLU A 65 -1.04 -10.83 -10.13
N GLU A 66 -0.52 -11.70 -11.00
CA GLU A 66 -0.15 -13.08 -10.67
C GLU A 66 0.97 -13.13 -9.61
N ALA A 67 2.01 -12.32 -9.75
CA ALA A 67 3.12 -12.26 -8.80
C ALA A 67 2.66 -11.78 -7.41
N VAL A 68 1.82 -10.74 -7.35
CA VAL A 68 1.25 -10.24 -6.09
C VAL A 68 0.34 -11.29 -5.45
N ALA A 69 -0.50 -11.97 -6.24
CA ALA A 69 -1.35 -13.04 -5.74
C ALA A 69 -0.52 -14.20 -5.15
N ALA A 70 0.55 -14.61 -5.83
CA ALA A 70 1.47 -15.64 -5.35
C ALA A 70 2.18 -15.23 -4.06
N LEU A 71 2.68 -13.98 -3.98
CA LEU A 71 3.32 -13.45 -2.77
C LEU A 71 2.36 -13.40 -1.58
N ASN A 72 1.12 -12.95 -1.80
CA ASN A 72 0.10 -12.94 -0.75
C ASN A 72 -0.25 -14.36 -0.28
N ALA A 73 -0.36 -15.33 -1.19
CA ALA A 73 -0.58 -16.73 -0.83
C ALA A 73 0.59 -17.28 0.01
N MET A 74 1.84 -17.05 -0.39
CA MET A 74 3.02 -17.45 0.37
C MET A 74 3.08 -16.82 1.76
N ALA A 75 2.65 -15.56 1.90
CA ALA A 75 2.61 -14.86 3.17
C ALA A 75 1.53 -15.43 4.12
N ILE A 76 0.45 -16.02 3.61
CA ILE A 76 -0.61 -16.67 4.39
C ILE A 76 -0.25 -18.10 4.78
N GLU A 77 0.42 -18.85 3.89
CA GLU A 77 0.80 -20.26 4.14
C GLU A 77 1.96 -20.38 5.15
N ARG A 78 2.92 -19.45 5.16
CA ARG A 78 4.08 -19.51 6.08
C ARG A 78 3.70 -19.44 7.58
N PRO A 79 2.81 -18.55 8.05
CA PRO A 79 2.31 -18.56 9.42
C PRO A 79 1.71 -19.90 9.84
N ALA A 80 1.03 -20.62 8.93
CA ALA A 80 0.46 -21.93 9.23
C ALA A 80 1.53 -23.01 9.46
N SER A 81 2.68 -22.89 8.80
CA SER A 81 3.81 -23.84 8.92
C SER A 81 4.71 -23.59 10.14
N LEU A 82 4.70 -22.37 10.69
CA LEU A 82 5.55 -21.95 11.82
C LEU A 82 4.96 -22.27 13.21
N LYS A 83 3.96 -23.14 13.29
CA LYS A 83 3.32 -23.59 14.55
C LYS A 83 4.25 -24.40 15.47
N SER A 84 5.56 -24.47 15.23
CA SER A 84 6.52 -25.08 16.14
C SER A 84 7.31 -24.01 16.91
N LYS A 85 7.33 -24.15 18.25
CA LYS A 85 8.07 -23.27 19.18
C LYS A 85 9.60 -23.22 18.93
N GLN A 86 10.13 -24.05 18.03
CA GLN A 86 11.56 -24.05 17.69
C GLN A 86 11.94 -23.01 16.63
N ALA A 87 10.99 -22.51 15.82
CA ALA A 87 11.30 -21.56 14.75
C ALA A 87 11.45 -20.10 15.21
N SER A 88 10.89 -19.73 16.37
CA SER A 88 11.00 -18.35 16.92
C SER A 88 12.40 -18.02 17.46
N SER A 89 13.21 -19.02 17.79
CA SER A 89 14.58 -18.81 18.30
C SER A 89 15.63 -18.58 17.20
N GLN A 90 15.25 -18.71 15.91
CA GLN A 90 16.16 -18.65 14.76
C GLN A 90 15.77 -17.62 13.70
N ARG A 91 14.75 -16.80 13.96
CA ARG A 91 14.37 -15.71 13.05
C ARG A 91 15.33 -14.53 13.23
N SER A 92 16.00 -14.15 12.14
CA SER A 92 16.75 -12.91 12.01
C SER A 92 15.81 -11.73 12.20
N ASP A 93 16.12 -10.82 13.12
CA ASP A 93 15.37 -9.57 13.27
C ASP A 93 15.76 -8.57 12.18
N ILE A 94 14.96 -7.50 12.03
CA ILE A 94 15.19 -6.47 11.00
C ILE A 94 16.61 -5.89 11.05
N LEU A 95 17.18 -5.69 12.24
CA LEU A 95 18.52 -5.11 12.42
C LEU A 95 19.63 -6.03 11.90
N SER A 96 19.44 -7.35 11.94
CA SER A 96 20.37 -8.30 11.33
C SER A 96 20.28 -8.34 9.80
N VAL A 97 19.17 -7.85 9.23
CA VAL A 97 18.97 -7.76 7.78
C VAL A 97 19.44 -6.42 7.24
N CYS A 98 19.09 -5.33 7.93
CA CYS A 98 19.46 -3.96 7.61
C CYS A 98 19.55 -3.14 8.90
N ASP A 99 20.73 -2.62 9.20
CA ASP A 99 21.00 -1.74 10.35
C ASP A 99 21.04 -0.25 9.97
N GLU A 100 20.97 0.07 8.69
CA GLU A 100 20.96 1.45 8.16
C GLU A 100 19.53 1.95 7.87
N PRO A 101 18.99 2.92 8.65
CA PRO A 101 17.60 3.38 8.52
C PRO A 101 17.27 3.95 7.14
N PHE A 102 18.19 4.74 6.58
CA PHE A 102 18.04 5.35 5.27
C PHE A 102 17.96 4.30 4.17
N PHE A 103 18.79 3.25 4.26
CA PHE A 103 18.77 2.17 3.28
C PHE A 103 17.45 1.38 3.33
N LEU A 104 16.90 1.13 4.52
CA LEU A 104 15.59 0.48 4.65
C LEU A 104 14.47 1.37 4.08
N ALA A 105 14.50 2.68 4.33
CA ALA A 105 13.53 3.63 3.76
C ALA A 105 13.56 3.66 2.22
N GLN A 106 14.74 3.51 1.62
CA GLN A 106 14.89 3.35 0.16
C GLN A 106 14.21 2.07 -0.34
N GLN A 107 14.41 0.94 0.35
CA GLN A 107 13.78 -0.33 -0.03
C GLN A 107 12.25 -0.30 0.14
N LEU A 108 11.74 0.36 1.18
CA LEU A 108 10.30 0.63 1.33
C LEU A 108 9.77 1.48 0.17
N THR A 109 10.51 2.53 -0.20
CA THR A 109 10.17 3.41 -1.32
C THR A 109 10.15 2.66 -2.67
N HIS A 110 11.05 1.69 -2.87
CA HIS A 110 10.97 0.79 -4.03
C HIS A 110 9.66 0.02 -4.08
N ILE A 111 9.24 -0.59 -2.96
CA ILE A 111 7.99 -1.37 -2.91
C ILE A 111 6.79 -0.47 -3.18
N GLU A 112 6.76 0.72 -2.57
CA GLU A 112 5.67 1.67 -2.76
C GLU A 112 5.55 2.12 -4.21
N LEU A 113 6.64 2.60 -4.83
CA LEU A 113 6.62 3.06 -6.23
C LEU A 113 6.29 1.93 -7.21
N ASP A 114 6.81 0.72 -6.96
CA ASP A 114 6.48 -0.45 -7.78
C ASP A 114 4.97 -0.70 -7.74
N ARG A 115 4.37 -0.81 -6.55
CA ARG A 115 2.91 -1.05 -6.40
C ARG A 115 2.05 0.10 -6.94
N LEU A 116 2.44 1.35 -6.70
CA LEU A 116 1.73 2.52 -7.22
C LEU A 116 1.68 2.53 -8.75
N SER A 117 2.74 2.08 -9.41
CA SER A 117 2.83 2.07 -10.89
C SER A 117 1.81 1.16 -11.57
N PHE A 118 1.18 0.25 -10.82
CA PHE A 118 0.15 -0.67 -11.30
C PHE A 118 -1.29 -0.20 -11.02
N ILE A 119 -1.49 0.79 -10.14
CA ILE A 119 -2.82 1.34 -9.84
C ILE A 119 -3.28 2.22 -10.99
N GLY A 120 -4.37 1.81 -11.64
CA GLY A 120 -5.01 2.56 -12.73
C GLY A 120 -5.88 3.72 -12.23
N PRO A 121 -5.99 4.85 -12.97
CA PRO A 121 -6.93 5.93 -12.63
C PRO A 121 -8.39 5.46 -12.54
N GLU A 122 -8.77 4.48 -13.34
CA GLU A 122 -10.10 3.87 -13.32
C GLU A 122 -10.40 3.13 -12.02
N GLU A 123 -9.39 2.65 -11.28
CA GLU A 123 -9.62 1.98 -9.99
C GLU A 123 -10.16 2.95 -8.94
N PHE A 124 -9.76 4.23 -8.98
CA PHE A 124 -10.33 5.27 -8.12
C PHE A 124 -11.82 5.46 -8.43
N ILE A 125 -12.18 5.64 -9.70
CA ILE A 125 -13.57 5.88 -10.11
C ILE A 125 -14.44 4.65 -9.82
N GLN A 126 -13.94 3.44 -10.11
CA GLN A 126 -14.67 2.19 -9.87
C GLN A 126 -14.95 1.95 -8.39
N THR A 127 -14.04 2.35 -7.50
CA THR A 127 -14.26 2.26 -6.04
C THR A 127 -15.50 3.04 -5.59
N PHE A 128 -15.85 4.11 -6.31
CA PHE A 128 -16.96 5.00 -5.95
C PHE A 128 -18.24 4.75 -6.76
N ALA A 129 -18.11 4.26 -8.00
CA ALA A 129 -19.24 3.98 -8.89
C ALA A 129 -20.12 2.79 -8.45
N MET A 130 -19.67 1.95 -7.50
CA MET A 130 -20.37 0.73 -7.08
C MET A 130 -21.68 0.93 -6.29
N LYS A 131 -22.14 2.16 -6.09
CA LYS A 131 -23.26 2.45 -5.16
C LYS A 131 -24.61 2.77 -5.79
N ASP A 132 -24.77 2.81 -7.11
CA ASP A 132 -26.11 3.06 -7.68
C ASP A 132 -26.98 1.79 -7.63
N PRO A 133 -28.00 1.70 -6.74
CA PRO A 133 -28.82 0.49 -6.59
C PRO A 133 -29.84 0.34 -7.73
N LEU A 134 -30.02 1.37 -8.57
CA LEU A 134 -30.97 1.38 -9.69
C LEU A 134 -30.35 0.82 -10.99
N GLU A 135 -29.03 0.67 -11.07
CA GLU A 135 -28.37 -0.05 -12.16
C GLU A 135 -28.38 -1.58 -11.92
N ASN A 136 -29.58 -2.14 -11.76
CA ASN A 136 -29.82 -3.58 -11.82
C ASN A 136 -29.83 -4.11 -13.28
N ASN A 137 -29.35 -3.30 -14.23
CA ASN A 137 -29.25 -3.64 -15.63
C ASN A 137 -27.81 -4.05 -15.96
N LYS A 138 -27.66 -5.25 -16.53
CA LYS A 138 -26.38 -5.89 -16.88
C LYS A 138 -25.60 -5.10 -17.94
N GLY A 139 -24.97 -3.99 -17.57
CA GLY A 139 -24.21 -3.11 -18.47
C GLY A 139 -22.70 -3.21 -18.26
N PHE A 140 -21.99 -3.70 -19.29
CA PHE A 140 -20.57 -3.53 -19.67
C PHE A 140 -19.41 -3.55 -18.64
N PHE A 141 -19.55 -3.02 -17.43
CA PHE A 141 -18.52 -2.92 -16.40
C PHE A 141 -18.75 -3.93 -15.27
N ARG A 142 -18.63 -5.21 -15.60
CA ARG A 142 -18.63 -6.30 -14.61
C ARG A 142 -17.57 -6.00 -13.56
N LYS A 143 -17.93 -6.06 -12.26
CA LYS A 143 -17.04 -5.99 -11.07
C LYS A 143 -15.56 -6.24 -11.43
N ARG A 144 -14.84 -5.20 -11.84
CA ARG A 144 -13.39 -5.28 -11.95
C ARG A 144 -12.93 -5.27 -10.50
N LYS A 145 -12.32 -6.37 -10.05
CA LYS A 145 -11.68 -6.38 -8.74
C LYS A 145 -10.65 -5.25 -8.75
N THR A 146 -10.76 -4.30 -7.83
CA THR A 146 -9.75 -3.26 -7.57
C THR A 146 -8.54 -3.92 -6.91
N SER A 147 -7.91 -4.88 -7.60
CA SER A 147 -6.91 -5.77 -7.03
C SER A 147 -5.64 -5.03 -6.68
N ASN A 148 -5.27 -3.98 -7.43
CA ASN A 148 -4.06 -3.22 -7.14
C ASN A 148 -4.28 -2.26 -5.98
N LEU A 149 -5.45 -1.60 -5.94
CA LEU A 149 -5.85 -0.78 -4.79
C LEU A 149 -5.87 -1.59 -3.49
N GLU A 150 -6.52 -2.75 -3.51
CA GLU A 150 -6.59 -3.66 -2.37
C GLU A 150 -5.19 -4.19 -2.00
N ALA A 151 -4.37 -4.56 -2.99
CA ALA A 151 -2.99 -4.99 -2.75
C ALA A 151 -2.13 -3.88 -2.11
N TYR A 152 -2.37 -2.62 -2.45
CA TYR A 152 -1.68 -1.48 -1.87
C TYR A 152 -2.12 -1.20 -0.43
N ILE A 153 -3.42 -1.32 -0.14
CA ILE A 153 -3.94 -1.25 1.24
C ILE A 153 -3.38 -2.42 2.07
N ASN A 154 -3.33 -3.62 1.50
CA ASN A 154 -2.76 -4.79 2.17
C ASN A 154 -1.27 -4.63 2.46
N TRP A 155 -0.53 -3.91 1.59
CA TRP A 155 0.85 -3.55 1.86
C TRP A 155 1.00 -2.64 3.07
N PHE A 156 0.21 -1.56 3.12
CA PHE A 156 0.20 -0.64 4.26
C PHE A 156 -0.04 -1.40 5.57
N ASN A 157 -1.08 -2.23 5.60
CA ASN A 157 -1.42 -3.04 6.78
C ASN A 157 -0.27 -4.00 7.13
N ARG A 158 0.26 -4.71 6.13
CA ARG A 158 1.38 -5.63 6.33
C ARG A 158 2.58 -4.91 6.95
N LEU A 159 2.94 -3.72 6.45
CA LEU A 159 4.07 -2.96 6.98
C LEU A 159 3.82 -2.54 8.43
N SER A 160 2.62 -2.06 8.77
CA SER A 160 2.26 -1.72 10.16
C SER A 160 2.37 -2.93 11.09
N TYR A 161 1.82 -4.08 10.69
CA TYR A 161 1.91 -5.32 11.47
C TYR A 161 3.33 -5.89 11.52
N LEU A 162 4.14 -5.72 10.48
CA LEU A 162 5.55 -6.10 10.48
C LEU A 162 6.32 -5.29 11.53
N VAL A 163 6.16 -3.96 11.55
CA VAL A 163 6.79 -3.09 12.56
C VAL A 163 6.41 -3.54 13.97
N ALA A 164 5.12 -3.75 14.23
CA ALA A 164 4.66 -4.23 15.53
C ALA A 164 5.24 -5.61 15.88
N THR A 165 5.31 -6.53 14.90
CA THR A 165 5.88 -7.87 15.07
C THR A 165 7.37 -7.80 15.45
N GLU A 166 8.16 -7.02 14.72
CA GLU A 166 9.59 -6.86 14.97
C GLU A 166 9.87 -6.22 16.35
N ILE A 167 8.97 -5.38 16.85
CA ILE A 167 9.08 -4.78 18.19
C ILE A 167 8.66 -5.77 19.29
N CYS A 168 7.59 -6.55 19.08
CA CYS A 168 7.05 -7.45 20.11
C CYS A 168 7.79 -8.80 20.20
N MET A 169 8.50 -9.21 19.15
CA MET A 169 9.17 -10.51 19.10
C MET A 169 10.42 -10.64 20.00
N PRO A 170 11.30 -9.64 20.16
CA PRO A 170 12.50 -9.78 20.97
C PRO A 170 12.17 -9.89 22.47
N VAL A 171 12.63 -10.99 23.08
CA VAL A 171 12.51 -11.22 24.52
C VAL A 171 13.23 -10.14 25.34
N LYS A 172 14.39 -9.69 24.86
CA LYS A 172 15.23 -8.71 25.57
C LYS A 172 14.73 -7.29 25.35
N LYS A 173 14.33 -6.63 26.45
CA LYS A 173 13.91 -5.22 26.47
C LYS A 173 14.86 -4.25 25.77
N LYS A 174 16.18 -4.42 25.95
CA LYS A 174 17.20 -3.58 25.29
C LYS A 174 17.15 -3.69 23.76
N GLN A 175 16.86 -4.89 23.23
CA GLN A 175 16.75 -5.11 21.80
C GLN A 175 15.47 -4.47 21.24
N ARG A 176 14.34 -4.61 21.95
CA ARG A 176 13.09 -3.94 21.57
C ARG A 176 13.26 -2.42 21.46
N ALA A 177 13.90 -1.80 22.46
CA ALA A 177 14.16 -0.35 22.43
C ALA A 177 14.97 0.07 21.20
N ARG A 178 16.02 -0.69 20.84
CA ARG A 178 16.82 -0.43 19.63
C ARG A 178 16.01 -0.55 18.34
N ILE A 179 15.11 -1.53 18.26
CA ILE A 179 14.25 -1.71 17.09
C ILE A 179 13.24 -0.56 16.97
N ILE A 180 12.70 -0.07 18.09
CA ILE A 180 11.85 1.13 18.10
C ILE A 180 12.64 2.34 17.60
N GLU A 181 13.82 2.62 18.17
CA GLU A 181 14.68 3.73 17.73
C GLU A 181 15.00 3.65 16.24
N PHE A 182 15.34 2.44 15.76
CA PHE A 182 15.58 2.20 14.34
C PHE A 182 14.37 2.53 13.48
N PHE A 183 13.16 2.08 13.84
CA PHE A 183 11.95 2.41 13.07
C PHE A 183 11.57 3.90 13.14
N ILE A 184 11.88 4.59 14.24
CA ILE A 184 11.73 6.06 14.32
C ILE A 184 12.64 6.74 13.29
N ASP A 185 13.90 6.30 13.20
CA ASP A 185 14.83 6.84 12.20
C ASP A 185 14.40 6.48 10.77
N VAL A 186 13.91 5.25 10.51
CA VAL A 186 13.37 4.85 9.20
C VAL A 186 12.15 5.71 8.82
N ALA A 187 11.28 6.02 9.78
CA ALA A 187 10.12 6.88 9.57
C ALA A 187 10.56 8.31 9.21
N GLN A 188 11.56 8.85 9.90
CA GLN A 188 12.15 10.14 9.56
C GLN A 188 12.72 10.15 8.13
N GLU A 189 13.41 9.09 7.72
CA GLU A 189 13.94 8.98 6.36
C GLU A 189 12.82 8.83 5.31
N CYS A 190 11.74 8.13 5.64
CA CYS A 190 10.54 8.11 4.81
C CYS A 190 9.95 9.51 4.63
N PHE A 191 9.86 10.31 5.69
CA PHE A 191 9.43 11.72 5.61
C PHE A 191 10.35 12.54 4.69
N ASN A 192 11.67 12.40 4.84
CA ASN A 192 12.68 13.13 4.06
C ASN A 192 12.59 12.79 2.56
N ILE A 193 12.39 11.51 2.23
CA ILE A 193 12.24 11.02 0.85
C ILE A 193 10.92 11.51 0.21
N GLY A 194 9.91 11.87 1.00
CA GLY A 194 8.55 12.12 0.52
C GLY A 194 7.69 10.86 0.48
N ASN A 195 8.08 9.82 1.22
CA ASN A 195 7.33 8.58 1.40
C ASN A 195 6.39 8.64 2.61
N PHE A 196 5.28 9.36 2.46
CA PHE A 196 4.33 9.55 3.54
C PHE A 196 3.48 8.30 3.86
N ASN A 197 3.31 7.39 2.89
CA ASN A 197 2.56 6.15 3.11
C ASN A 197 3.30 5.20 4.07
N SER A 198 4.58 4.92 3.81
CA SER A 198 5.42 4.10 4.70
C SER A 198 5.61 4.76 6.06
N LEU A 199 5.82 6.08 6.10
CA LEU A 199 5.87 6.84 7.34
C LEU A 199 4.62 6.58 8.20
N MET A 200 3.43 6.75 7.62
CA MET A 200 2.18 6.54 8.33
C MET A 200 2.00 5.08 8.75
N ALA A 201 2.40 4.12 7.91
CA ALA A 201 2.34 2.70 8.24
C ALA A 201 3.23 2.35 9.44
N ILE A 202 4.44 2.92 9.52
CA ILE A 202 5.39 2.74 10.62
C ILE A 202 4.85 3.37 11.92
N ILE A 203 4.34 4.61 11.87
CA ILE A 203 3.67 5.25 13.01
C ILE A 203 2.49 4.39 13.49
N THR A 204 1.66 3.93 12.56
CA THR A 204 0.50 3.08 12.86
C THR A 204 0.93 1.79 13.57
N GLY A 205 2.00 1.14 13.12
CA GLY A 205 2.55 -0.06 13.75
C GLY A 205 3.03 0.18 15.18
N MET A 206 3.73 1.29 15.43
CA MET A 206 4.18 1.66 16.79
C MET A 206 3.04 2.06 17.73
N ASN A 207 1.95 2.61 17.19
CA ASN A 207 0.77 3.01 17.95
C ASN A 207 -0.26 1.89 18.18
N MET A 208 -0.03 0.69 17.63
CA MET A 208 -0.86 -0.47 17.97
C MET A 208 -0.80 -0.75 19.47
N SER A 209 -1.95 -1.11 20.06
CA SER A 209 -2.07 -1.34 21.50
C SER A 209 -1.01 -2.29 22.09
N PRO A 210 -0.68 -3.43 21.45
CA PRO A 210 0.40 -4.32 21.91
C PRO A 210 1.78 -3.66 22.03
N VAL A 211 2.08 -2.65 21.21
CA VAL A 211 3.36 -1.92 21.24
C VAL A 211 3.29 -0.74 22.20
N ALA A 212 2.24 0.08 22.11
CA ALA A 212 2.05 1.29 22.92
C ALA A 212 2.01 1.01 24.44
N ARG A 213 1.62 -0.22 24.83
CA ARG A 213 1.58 -0.66 26.24
C ARG A 213 2.94 -1.05 26.84
N LEU A 214 4.00 -1.21 26.05
CA LEU A 214 5.32 -1.65 26.52
C LEU A 214 6.09 -0.53 27.26
N LYS A 215 5.49 0.03 28.32
CA LYS A 215 5.97 1.25 29.00
C LYS A 215 7.42 1.12 29.47
N LYS A 216 7.85 -0.06 29.94
CA LYS A 216 9.24 -0.25 30.40
C LYS A 216 10.23 -0.21 29.24
N THR A 217 9.81 -0.59 28.05
CA THR A 217 10.59 -0.49 26.81
C THR A 217 10.64 0.96 26.33
N TRP A 218 9.48 1.65 26.25
CA TRP A 218 9.39 3.05 25.84
C TRP A 218 10.21 3.99 26.72
N ASN A 219 10.29 3.74 28.03
CA ASN A 219 11.15 4.51 28.94
C ASN A 219 12.66 4.43 28.63
N LYS A 220 13.08 3.60 27.66
CA LYS A 220 14.47 3.50 27.19
C LYS A 220 14.70 4.13 25.82
N VAL A 221 13.65 4.62 25.17
CA VAL A 221 13.67 5.18 23.83
C VAL A 221 13.60 6.70 23.95
N ASN A 222 14.38 7.43 23.16
CA ASN A 222 14.14 8.86 22.98
C ASN A 222 12.93 9.05 22.03
N THR A 223 11.83 9.58 22.55
CA THR A 223 10.58 9.75 21.81
C THR A 223 10.46 11.10 21.09
N ASP A 224 11.39 12.04 21.28
CA ASP A 224 11.28 13.41 20.72
C ASP A 224 11.03 13.38 19.20
N LYS A 225 11.82 12.57 18.47
CA LYS A 225 11.65 12.40 17.01
C LYS A 225 10.31 11.76 16.67
N PHE A 226 9.87 10.78 17.44
CA PHE A 226 8.61 10.09 17.20
C PHE A 226 7.42 11.04 17.37
N GLU A 227 7.39 11.82 18.46
CA GLU A 227 6.35 12.81 18.74
C GLU A 227 6.26 13.88 17.64
N ILE A 228 7.40 14.32 17.10
CA ILE A 228 7.45 15.23 15.94
C ILE A 228 6.80 14.58 14.72
N LEU A 229 7.14 13.32 14.40
CA LEU A 229 6.59 12.59 13.27
C LEU A 229 5.08 12.33 13.42
N GLU A 230 4.62 11.99 14.62
CA GLU A 230 3.21 11.89 14.94
C GLU A 230 2.47 13.22 14.72
N HIS A 231 3.04 14.33 15.19
CA HIS A 231 2.48 15.66 14.96
C HIS A 231 2.42 16.03 13.47
N GLN A 232 3.39 15.61 12.66
CA GLN A 232 3.33 15.82 11.20
C GLN A 232 2.20 15.03 10.53
N MET A 233 1.86 13.86 11.06
CA MET A 233 0.82 12.97 10.52
C MET A 233 -0.51 13.04 11.30
N ASP A 234 -0.65 14.03 12.18
CA ASP A 234 -1.81 14.16 13.06
C ASP A 234 -3.12 14.37 12.26
N PRO A 235 -4.21 13.64 12.59
CA PRO A 235 -5.47 13.73 11.86
C PRO A 235 -6.27 15.01 12.15
N SER A 236 -5.92 15.80 13.16
CA SER A 236 -6.63 17.02 13.53
C SER A 236 -6.61 18.04 12.39
N SER A 237 -7.63 18.91 12.36
CA SER A 237 -7.78 19.93 11.31
C SER A 237 -7.70 19.32 9.89
N ASN A 238 -8.23 18.10 9.72
CA ASN A 238 -8.17 17.33 8.48
C ASN A 238 -6.74 17.15 7.95
N PHE A 239 -5.82 16.71 8.81
CA PHE A 239 -4.41 16.45 8.47
C PHE A 239 -3.67 17.70 7.96
N SER A 240 -3.86 18.87 8.58
CA SER A 240 -3.29 20.14 8.09
C SER A 240 -1.77 20.15 7.98
N ASN A 241 -1.08 19.50 8.92
CA ASN A 241 0.39 19.41 8.94
C ASN A 241 0.89 18.54 7.79
N TYR A 242 0.37 17.31 7.68
CA TYR A 242 0.64 16.41 6.56
C TYR A 242 0.36 17.08 5.21
N ARG A 243 -0.78 17.77 5.05
CA ARG A 243 -1.11 18.45 3.80
C ARG A 243 -0.09 19.54 3.45
N THR A 244 0.47 20.20 4.45
CA THR A 244 1.54 21.19 4.26
C THR A 244 2.84 20.52 3.83
N ALA A 245 3.21 19.41 4.47
CA ALA A 245 4.37 18.61 4.08
C ALA A 245 4.23 18.03 2.67
N LEU A 246 3.04 17.53 2.30
CA LEU A 246 2.72 17.02 0.98
C LEU A 246 2.86 18.11 -0.09
N ARG A 247 2.30 19.31 0.14
CA ARG A 247 2.47 20.45 -0.79
C ARG A 247 3.94 20.80 -0.99
N GLY A 248 4.73 20.80 0.10
CA GLY A 248 6.17 20.98 0.03
C GLY A 248 6.85 19.91 -0.84
N ALA A 249 6.48 18.64 -0.68
CA ALA A 249 6.99 17.55 -1.50
C ALA A 249 6.60 17.66 -2.98
N THR A 250 5.34 18.02 -3.27
CA THR A 250 4.88 18.29 -4.65
C THR A 250 5.71 19.40 -5.29
N GLN A 251 5.90 20.52 -4.59
CA GLN A 251 6.70 21.64 -5.10
C GLN A 251 8.16 21.23 -5.35
N ARG A 252 8.78 20.47 -4.44
CA ARG A 252 10.13 19.92 -4.65
C ARG A 252 10.20 19.05 -5.89
N SER A 253 9.18 18.24 -6.15
CA SER A 253 9.10 17.37 -7.34
C SER A 253 8.98 18.18 -8.64
N GLU A 254 8.22 19.27 -8.63
CA GLU A 254 8.04 20.15 -9.80
C GLU A 254 9.35 20.86 -10.20
N THR A 255 10.15 21.26 -9.21
CA THR A 255 11.43 21.95 -9.42
C THR A 255 12.64 21.02 -9.32
N ALA A 256 12.44 19.71 -9.38
CA ALA A 256 13.47 18.72 -9.10
C ALA A 256 14.66 18.78 -10.08
N HIS A 257 15.87 18.73 -9.53
CA HIS A 257 17.13 18.62 -10.28
C HIS A 257 17.69 17.19 -10.27
N SER A 258 17.12 16.31 -9.45
CA SER A 258 17.45 14.89 -9.37
C SER A 258 16.20 14.01 -9.43
N SER A 259 16.37 12.73 -9.77
CA SER A 259 15.27 11.75 -9.75
C SER A 259 14.73 11.48 -8.34
N GLN A 260 15.56 11.70 -7.30
CA GLN A 260 15.16 11.52 -5.90
C GLN A 260 14.16 12.58 -5.46
N GLU A 261 14.38 13.83 -5.84
CA GLU A 261 13.48 14.95 -5.48
C GLU A 261 12.08 14.83 -6.10
N LYS A 262 11.94 14.00 -7.15
CA LYS A 262 10.64 13.72 -7.80
C LYS A 262 9.75 12.77 -7.00
N ILE A 263 10.28 12.12 -5.96
CA ILE A 263 9.52 11.12 -5.21
C ILE A 263 8.46 11.81 -4.34
N VAL A 264 7.20 11.48 -4.61
CA VAL A 264 6.07 11.84 -3.76
C VAL A 264 5.17 10.60 -3.65
N ILE A 265 5.06 10.05 -2.44
CA ILE A 265 4.15 8.93 -2.16
C ILE A 265 3.18 9.43 -1.08
N PRO A 266 1.95 9.79 -1.43
CA PRO A 266 0.99 10.37 -0.50
C PRO A 266 0.53 9.33 0.53
N PHE A 267 0.04 9.79 1.68
CA PHE A 267 -0.75 8.94 2.57
C PHE A 267 -2.04 8.54 1.85
N PHE A 268 -2.05 7.31 1.35
CA PHE A 268 -2.95 6.91 0.28
C PHE A 268 -4.40 6.76 0.75
N SER A 269 -4.62 6.31 1.98
CA SER A 269 -5.98 6.23 2.56
C SER A 269 -6.65 7.59 2.63
N LEU A 270 -5.89 8.66 2.91
CA LEU A 270 -6.44 10.02 2.91
C LEU A 270 -6.71 10.53 1.49
N LEU A 271 -5.83 10.22 0.53
CA LEU A 271 -6.08 10.52 -0.89
C LEU A 271 -7.39 9.87 -1.37
N ILE A 272 -7.60 8.58 -1.09
CA ILE A 272 -8.85 7.87 -1.45
C ILE A 272 -10.05 8.49 -0.77
N LYS A 273 -9.92 8.84 0.52
CA LYS A 273 -10.98 9.52 1.29
C LYS A 273 -11.35 10.87 0.68
N ASP A 274 -10.36 11.67 0.26
CA ASP A 274 -10.59 12.97 -0.36
C ASP A 274 -11.33 12.83 -1.70
N ILE A 275 -10.90 11.89 -2.55
CA ILE A 275 -11.56 11.63 -3.85
C ILE A 275 -12.99 11.09 -3.63
N TYR A 276 -13.20 10.24 -2.63
CA TYR A 276 -14.53 9.77 -2.24
C TYR A 276 -15.46 10.92 -1.88
N PHE A 277 -15.04 11.81 -0.96
CA PHE A 277 -15.88 12.93 -0.54
C PHE A 277 -16.12 13.94 -1.65
N LEU A 278 -15.15 14.15 -2.53
CA LEU A 278 -15.35 14.97 -3.73
C LEU A 278 -16.41 14.36 -4.67
N ASN A 279 -16.40 13.03 -4.84
CA ASN A 279 -17.41 12.35 -5.65
C ASN A 279 -18.81 12.43 -5.00
N GLU A 280 -18.92 12.19 -3.70
CA GLU A 280 -20.22 12.19 -3.00
C GLU A 280 -20.79 13.61 -2.80
N GLY A 281 -19.93 14.62 -2.70
CA GLY A 281 -20.32 16.00 -2.45
C GLY A 281 -21.01 16.69 -3.64
N CYS A 282 -20.93 16.12 -4.84
CA CYS A 282 -21.45 16.73 -6.07
C CYS A 282 -22.36 15.80 -6.86
N ALA A 283 -23.48 16.33 -7.36
CA ALA A 283 -24.38 15.58 -8.25
C ALA A 283 -23.72 15.28 -9.60
N SER A 284 -23.87 14.06 -10.10
CA SER A 284 -23.31 13.63 -11.40
C SER A 284 -24.04 14.25 -12.60
N ARG A 285 -25.27 14.75 -12.39
CA ARG A 285 -26.04 15.50 -13.38
C ARG A 285 -26.52 16.81 -12.79
N LEU A 286 -26.56 17.84 -13.62
CA LEU A 286 -27.15 19.13 -13.32
C LEU A 286 -28.69 19.01 -13.32
N SER A 287 -29.38 20.02 -12.79
CA SER A 287 -30.85 20.05 -12.72
C SER A 287 -31.54 19.97 -14.09
N ASN A 288 -30.85 20.37 -15.16
CA ASN A 288 -31.30 20.25 -16.55
C ASN A 288 -31.02 18.86 -17.19
N GLY A 289 -30.51 17.90 -16.43
CA GLY A 289 -30.18 16.55 -16.89
C GLY A 289 -28.82 16.40 -17.59
N HIS A 290 -28.09 17.49 -17.85
CA HIS A 290 -26.76 17.44 -18.44
C HIS A 290 -25.73 16.83 -17.46
N ILE A 291 -24.65 16.27 -18.00
CA ILE A 291 -23.54 15.77 -17.21
C ILE A 291 -22.86 16.94 -16.50
N ASN A 292 -22.57 16.77 -15.21
CA ASN A 292 -21.82 17.75 -14.44
C ASN A 292 -20.32 17.63 -14.74
N PHE A 293 -19.84 18.38 -15.73
CA PHE A 293 -18.43 18.40 -16.11
C PHE A 293 -17.51 19.03 -15.06
N GLU A 294 -18.01 19.92 -14.22
CA GLU A 294 -17.23 20.55 -13.14
C GLU A 294 -16.79 19.49 -12.12
N LYS A 295 -17.72 18.63 -11.69
CA LYS A 295 -17.41 17.47 -10.85
C LYS A 295 -16.35 16.57 -11.49
N LEU A 296 -16.48 16.27 -12.79
CA LEU A 296 -15.52 15.42 -13.50
C LEU A 296 -14.14 16.07 -13.56
N TRP A 297 -14.08 17.39 -13.75
CA TRP A 297 -12.85 18.16 -13.79
C TRP A 297 -12.12 18.14 -12.45
N ASP A 298 -12.83 18.36 -11.34
CA ASP A 298 -12.22 18.33 -10.01
C ASP A 298 -11.70 16.93 -9.65
N LEU A 299 -12.45 15.88 -9.99
CA LEU A 299 -11.98 14.49 -9.82
C LEU A 299 -10.74 14.23 -10.68
N ALA A 300 -10.76 14.64 -11.95
CA ALA A 300 -9.63 14.47 -12.85
C ALA A 300 -8.38 15.20 -12.34
N LYS A 301 -8.53 16.38 -11.72
CA LYS A 301 -7.40 17.13 -11.13
C LYS A 301 -6.71 16.33 -10.03
N GLN A 302 -7.47 15.73 -9.10
CA GLN A 302 -6.92 14.91 -8.02
C GLN A 302 -6.21 13.66 -8.56
N VAL A 303 -6.84 12.98 -9.52
CA VAL A 303 -6.27 11.76 -10.11
C VAL A 303 -5.02 12.09 -10.95
N SER A 304 -5.01 13.21 -11.67
CA SER A 304 -3.88 13.61 -12.52
C SER A 304 -2.59 13.85 -11.73
N GLU A 305 -2.69 14.43 -10.53
CA GLU A 305 -1.55 14.62 -9.64
C GLU A 305 -0.94 13.26 -9.25
N PHE A 306 -1.79 12.30 -8.86
CA PHE A 306 -1.39 10.93 -8.60
C PHE A 306 -0.74 10.24 -9.82
N LEU A 307 -1.27 10.48 -11.03
CA LEU A 307 -0.74 9.91 -12.26
C LEU A 307 0.69 10.38 -12.57
N VAL A 308 1.08 11.58 -12.12
CA VAL A 308 2.46 12.06 -12.22
C VAL A 308 3.36 11.31 -11.23
N TRP A 309 2.95 11.23 -9.97
CA TRP A 309 3.74 10.59 -8.91
C TRP A 309 4.01 9.11 -9.17
N ARG A 310 3.03 8.36 -9.68
CA ARG A 310 3.19 6.92 -9.95
C ARG A 310 4.19 6.59 -11.08
N GLN A 311 4.58 7.58 -11.89
CA GLN A 311 5.50 7.38 -13.02
C GLN A 311 6.98 7.49 -12.61
N VAL A 312 7.25 7.90 -11.37
CA VAL A 312 8.60 8.06 -10.86
C VAL A 312 9.28 6.70 -10.76
N ILE A 313 10.37 6.53 -11.51
CA ILE A 313 11.25 5.37 -11.37
C ILE A 313 12.08 5.59 -10.12
N CYS A 314 12.02 4.64 -9.19
CA CYS A 314 12.79 4.71 -7.97
C CYS A 314 14.30 4.76 -8.27
N PRO A 315 15.02 5.80 -7.82
CA PRO A 315 16.42 6.04 -8.17
C PRO A 315 17.42 5.28 -7.30
N PHE A 316 16.94 4.58 -6.27
CA PHE A 316 17.79 3.86 -5.33
C PHE A 316 18.18 2.48 -5.87
N ASP A 317 19.22 1.89 -5.30
CA ASP A 317 19.63 0.53 -5.62
C ASP A 317 18.75 -0.49 -4.90
N ARG A 318 18.39 -1.57 -5.61
CA ARG A 318 17.56 -2.65 -5.06
C ARG A 318 18.41 -3.67 -4.31
N ASP A 319 18.13 -3.86 -3.02
CA ASP A 319 18.62 -5.01 -2.24
C ASP A 319 17.54 -6.10 -2.18
N ARG A 320 17.75 -7.18 -2.95
CA ARG A 320 16.80 -8.29 -3.04
C ARG A 320 16.56 -8.99 -1.70
N ARG A 321 17.56 -9.06 -0.82
CA ARG A 321 17.45 -9.74 0.47
C ARG A 321 16.55 -8.93 1.41
N ILE A 322 16.72 -7.61 1.46
CA ILE A 322 15.86 -6.73 2.27
C ILE A 322 14.43 -6.72 1.71
N LEU A 323 14.27 -6.56 0.40
CA LEU A 323 12.96 -6.58 -0.25
C LEU A 323 12.21 -7.90 0.03
N GLN A 324 12.90 -9.04 -0.09
CA GLN A 324 12.31 -10.34 0.20
C GLN A 324 11.95 -10.49 1.68
N TYR A 325 12.77 -9.98 2.60
CA TYR A 325 12.44 -9.94 4.02
C TYR A 325 11.15 -9.16 4.27
N LEU A 326 11.09 -7.89 3.83
CA LEU A 326 9.92 -7.02 4.01
C LEU A 326 8.62 -7.66 3.49
N VAL A 327 8.67 -8.34 2.35
CA VAL A 327 7.48 -8.90 1.69
C VAL A 327 7.09 -10.29 2.19
N THR A 328 8.04 -11.11 2.65
CA THR A 328 7.77 -12.55 2.91
C THR A 328 7.94 -12.99 4.36
N THR A 329 8.48 -12.11 5.20
CA THR A 329 8.65 -12.37 6.63
C THR A 329 7.29 -12.54 7.31
N PRO A 330 7.07 -13.59 8.12
CA PRO A 330 5.80 -13.79 8.82
C PRO A 330 5.48 -12.61 9.74
N ILE A 331 4.22 -12.17 9.74
CA ILE A 331 3.75 -11.14 10.67
C ILE A 331 2.80 -11.78 11.67
N PHE A 332 2.82 -11.30 12.91
CA PHE A 332 1.86 -11.72 13.92
C PHE A 332 0.47 -11.20 13.57
N THR A 333 -0.52 -12.03 13.86
CA THR A 333 -1.92 -11.59 13.97
C THR A 333 -2.11 -10.65 15.16
N GLU A 334 -3.26 -9.98 15.24
CA GLU A 334 -3.60 -9.11 16.36
C GLU A 334 -3.50 -9.83 17.71
N ASP A 335 -4.08 -11.04 17.81
CA ASP A 335 -4.03 -11.88 19.00
C ASP A 335 -2.59 -12.29 19.39
N GLU A 336 -1.78 -12.66 18.39
CA GLU A 336 -0.38 -13.03 18.60
C GLU A 336 0.46 -11.83 19.07
N LEU A 337 0.22 -10.64 18.54
CA LEU A 337 0.86 -9.40 19.02
C LEU A 337 0.51 -9.13 20.48
N HIS A 338 -0.77 -9.22 20.85
CA HIS A 338 -1.21 -9.04 22.23
C HIS A 338 -0.56 -10.06 23.17
N LEU A 339 -0.52 -11.34 22.77
CA LEU A 339 0.13 -12.38 23.56
C LEU A 339 1.63 -12.10 23.74
N ALA A 340 2.36 -11.81 22.65
CA ALA A 340 3.78 -11.50 22.69
C ALA A 340 4.09 -10.24 23.52
N SER A 341 3.21 -9.24 23.47
CA SER A 341 3.28 -8.05 24.31
C SER A 341 3.16 -8.38 25.80
N TYR A 342 2.16 -9.19 26.19
CA TYR A 342 1.98 -9.60 27.59
C TYR A 342 3.11 -10.51 28.10
N GLU A 343 3.75 -11.27 27.22
CA GLU A 343 4.93 -12.08 27.55
C GLU A 343 6.19 -11.23 27.72
N SER A 344 6.31 -10.17 26.93
CA SER A 344 7.39 -9.18 27.02
C SER A 344 7.29 -8.30 28.26
N GLU A 345 6.08 -7.82 28.57
CA GLU A 345 5.76 -6.99 29.73
C GLU A 345 4.37 -7.39 30.26
N GLY A 346 4.34 -7.97 31.46
CA GLY A 346 3.11 -8.52 32.05
C GLY A 346 1.94 -7.52 32.15
N PRO A 347 0.70 -8.01 32.30
CA PRO A 347 -0.50 -7.17 32.34
C PRO A 347 -0.50 -6.24 33.56
N GLU A 348 -0.87 -4.99 33.37
CA GLU A 348 -0.81 -3.93 34.40
C GLU A 348 -2.12 -3.80 35.18
N ASN A 349 -3.26 -4.18 34.58
CA ASN A 349 -4.59 -4.05 35.18
C ASN A 349 -5.42 -5.34 35.03
N ASN A 350 -6.59 -5.38 35.68
CA ASN A 350 -7.44 -6.57 35.66
C ASN A 350 -8.01 -6.87 34.26
N MET A 351 -8.34 -5.83 33.48
CA MET A 351 -8.81 -6.01 32.09
C MET A 351 -7.75 -6.72 31.24
N GLU A 352 -6.49 -6.28 31.31
CA GLU A 352 -5.38 -6.94 30.59
C GLU A 352 -5.12 -8.36 31.11
N LYS A 353 -5.25 -8.60 32.41
CA LYS A 353 -5.14 -9.96 32.96
C LYS A 353 -6.20 -10.88 32.36
N ASP A 354 -7.42 -10.40 32.20
CA ASP A 354 -8.53 -11.18 31.65
C ASP A 354 -8.42 -11.33 30.13
N SER A 355 -8.01 -10.30 29.39
CA SER A 355 -7.66 -10.40 27.97
C SER A 355 -6.56 -11.43 27.73
N ARG A 356 -5.47 -11.38 28.51
CA ARG A 356 -4.38 -12.36 28.42
C ARG A 356 -4.86 -13.79 28.71
N LYS A 357 -5.74 -13.97 29.70
CA LYS A 357 -6.35 -15.28 29.97
C LYS A 357 -7.16 -15.72 28.75
N SER A 358 -8.08 -14.89 28.24
CA SER A 358 -8.94 -15.20 27.09
C SER A 358 -8.13 -15.64 25.88
N LEU A 359 -7.09 -14.90 25.52
CA LEU A 359 -6.18 -15.24 24.42
C LEU A 359 -5.52 -16.61 24.64
N ARG A 360 -5.10 -16.93 25.87
CA ARG A 360 -4.56 -18.25 26.22
C ARG A 360 -5.61 -19.36 26.25
N TRP A 361 -6.89 -19.06 26.43
CA TRP A 361 -8.02 -20.00 26.40
C TRP A 361 -8.51 -20.30 24.98
N VAL A 362 -8.30 -19.38 24.03
CA VAL A 362 -8.54 -19.62 22.59
C VAL A 362 -7.38 -20.43 21.96
N TRP A 363 -6.15 -20.26 22.46
CA TRP A 363 -4.93 -20.95 22.00
C TRP A 363 -4.47 -22.26 22.69
N PRO A 364 -5.18 -22.94 23.63
CA PRO A 364 -4.61 -24.07 24.36
C PRO A 364 -4.48 -25.35 23.51
N TRP A 365 -5.10 -25.42 22.34
CA TRP A 365 -5.03 -26.62 21.49
C TRP A 365 -3.76 -26.70 20.63
N ALA A 366 -2.95 -25.64 20.56
CA ALA A 366 -1.66 -25.68 19.86
C ALA A 366 -0.46 -25.96 20.78
N SER A 367 -0.62 -25.89 22.11
CA SER A 367 0.51 -25.93 23.05
C SER A 367 0.55 -27.12 24.02
N ASN A 368 -0.53 -27.93 24.13
CA ASN A 368 -0.67 -28.91 25.23
C ASN A 368 -0.33 -30.38 24.91
N TRP A 369 0.05 -30.75 23.67
CA TRP A 369 0.51 -32.12 23.38
C TRP A 369 2.00 -32.38 23.66
N GLY A 370 2.73 -31.42 24.25
CA GLY A 370 4.14 -31.59 24.63
C GLY A 370 4.38 -32.04 26.07
N TRP A 371 3.37 -32.01 26.93
CA TRP A 371 3.50 -32.35 28.36
C TRP A 371 2.75 -33.63 28.76
N ALA A 372 1.75 -34.07 28.00
CA ALA A 372 0.92 -35.23 28.35
C ALA A 372 1.49 -36.61 27.94
N TRP A 373 2.74 -36.68 27.46
CA TRP A 373 3.40 -37.94 27.06
C TRP A 373 4.67 -38.27 27.87
N ARG A 374 4.83 -37.63 29.04
CA ARG A 374 5.98 -37.89 29.93
C ARG A 374 5.62 -38.39 31.33
N GLU A 375 4.34 -38.61 31.61
CA GLU A 375 3.86 -39.34 32.78
C GLU A 375 2.68 -40.22 32.33
N GLY A 376 2.96 -41.47 31.96
CA GLY A 376 1.91 -42.39 31.50
C GLY A 376 2.33 -43.55 30.60
N ASN A 377 3.53 -44.12 30.81
CA ASN A 377 3.84 -45.57 30.75
C ASN A 377 5.33 -45.79 30.99
#